data_AF-A0A350M1F4-F1
#
_entry.id   AF-A0A350M1F4-F1
#
_cell.length_a   1.000
_cell.length_b   1.000
_cell.length_c   1.000
_cell.angle_alpha   90.00
_cell.angle_beta   90.00
_cell.angle_gamma   90.00
#
_symmetry.space_group_name_H-M   'P 1'
#
loop_
_entity.id
_entity.type
_entity.pdbx_description
1 polymer ?
#
loop_
_entity_poly.entity_id
_entity_poly.type
_entity_poly.pdbx_seq_one_letter_code
_entity_poly.pdbx_strand_id
1 'polypeptide(L)'
;ELLKNALLGLLKDEDSWVRSTAASSLGRVANIEVVRDALLGLLKDEDEFVRSAVIDAIGRIAYQNEVFERLCHCLDDPSQSVRDSAFRAIARFAYIKDKKYV
;
A
#
# COMPACT_ATOMS: atom_id res chain seq x y z
N GLU A 1 -11.71 -2.50 15.11
CA GLU A 1 -11.07 -1.47 15.96
C GLU A 1 -9.78 -1.98 16.60
N LEU A 2 -9.82 -2.89 17.59
CA LEU A 2 -8.61 -3.38 18.28
C LEU A 2 -7.55 -3.99 17.35
N LEU A 3 -7.96 -4.88 16.44
CA LEU A 3 -7.06 -5.51 15.47
C LEU A 3 -6.37 -4.48 14.55
N LYS A 4 -7.12 -3.49 14.07
CA LYS A 4 -6.61 -2.39 13.22
C LYS A 4 -5.52 -1.61 13.95
N ASN A 5 -5.79 -1.22 15.20
CA ASN A 5 -4.84 -0.43 15.99
C ASN A 5 -3.57 -1.24 16.34
N ALA A 6 -3.71 -2.54 16.63
CA ALA A 6 -2.57 -3.42 16.81
C ALA A 6 -1.70 -3.49 15.55
N LEU A 7 -2.32 -3.71 14.38
CA LEU A 7 -1.61 -3.75 13.10
C LEU A 7 -0.94 -2.41 12.76
N LEU A 8 -1.56 -1.27 13.08
CA LEU A 8 -0.94 0.06 12.91
C LEU A 8 0.32 0.23 13.77
N GLY A 9 0.33 -0.32 14.99
CA GLY A 9 1.53 -0.33 15.84
C GLY A 9 2.67 -1.13 15.21
N LEU A 10 2.35 -2.28 14.60
CA LEU A 10 3.32 -3.18 13.96
C LEU A 10 3.96 -2.61 12.68
N LEU A 11 3.44 -1.51 12.12
CA LEU A 11 4.10 -0.82 11.01
C LEU A 11 5.44 -0.17 11.40
N LYS A 12 5.74 -0.08 12.70
CA LYS A 12 6.98 0.49 13.24
C LYS A 12 7.91 -0.55 13.86
N ASP A 13 7.59 -1.83 13.67
CA ASP A 13 8.40 -2.92 14.21
C ASP A 13 9.81 -2.90 13.58
N GLU A 14 10.82 -3.33 14.34
CA GLU A 14 12.21 -3.38 13.87
C GLU A 14 12.37 -4.44 12.78
N ASP A 15 11.57 -5.51 12.81
CA ASP A 15 11.59 -6.58 11.82
C ASP A 15 10.75 -6.20 10.58
N SER A 16 11.40 -6.18 9.41
CA SER A 16 10.75 -5.88 8.13
C SER A 16 9.69 -6.91 7.72
N TRP A 17 9.80 -8.17 8.17
CA TRP A 17 8.77 -9.18 7.97
C TRP A 17 7.50 -8.86 8.75
N VAL A 18 7.64 -8.33 9.97
CA VAL A 18 6.50 -7.89 10.78
C VAL A 18 5.84 -6.68 10.13
N ARG A 19 6.63 -5.69 9.70
CA ARG A 19 6.11 -4.48 9.02
C ARG A 19 5.36 -4.83 7.73
N SER A 20 5.94 -5.67 6.86
CA SER A 20 5.32 -6.07 5.58
C SER A 20 4.04 -6.90 5.78
N THR A 21 4.03 -7.78 6.78
CA THR A 21 2.84 -8.57 7.15
C THR A 21 1.74 -7.67 7.70
N ALA A 22 2.09 -6.69 8.54
CA ALA A 22 1.16 -5.71 9.06
C ALA A 22 0.54 -4.87 7.93
N ALA A 23 1.35 -4.36 7.00
CA ALA A 23 0.88 -3.62 5.83
C ALA A 23 -0.09 -4.45 4.96
N SER A 24 0.30 -5.68 4.63
CA SER A 24 -0.53 -6.61 3.86
C SER A 24 -1.87 -6.89 4.54
N SER A 25 -1.86 -7.07 5.86
CA SER A 25 -3.06 -7.33 6.66
C SER A 25 -3.99 -6.12 6.69
N LEU A 26 -3.45 -4.91 6.90
CA LEU A 26 -4.23 -3.68 6.86
C LEU A 26 -4.94 -3.49 5.52
N GLY A 27 -4.27 -3.80 4.40
CA GLY A 27 -4.88 -3.76 3.06
C GLY A 27 -6.04 -4.74 2.85
N ARG A 28 -6.23 -5.73 3.73
CA ARG A 28 -7.34 -6.70 3.70
C ARG A 28 -8.48 -6.34 4.65
N VAL A 29 -8.18 -5.72 5.79
CA VAL A 29 -9.15 -5.58 6.90
C VAL A 29 -9.58 -4.14 7.19
N ALA A 30 -8.92 -3.13 6.63
CA ALA A 30 -9.14 -1.74 7.04
C ALA A 30 -9.96 -0.92 6.04
N ASN A 31 -10.76 0.01 6.58
CA ASN A 31 -11.31 1.13 5.81
C ASN A 31 -10.19 2.15 5.54
N ILE A 32 -10.18 2.70 4.34
CA ILE A 32 -9.10 3.51 3.78
C ILE A 32 -8.68 4.69 4.65
N GLU A 33 -9.65 5.48 5.12
CA GLU A 33 -9.35 6.83 5.65
C GLU A 33 -8.39 6.81 6.84
N VAL A 34 -8.42 5.75 7.66
CA VAL A 34 -7.64 5.68 8.89
C VAL A 34 -6.23 5.14 8.67
N VAL A 35 -6.03 4.28 7.67
CA VAL A 35 -4.76 3.55 7.49
C VAL A 35 -3.92 4.08 6.34
N ARG A 36 -4.51 4.86 5.44
CA ARG A 36 -3.85 5.40 4.25
C ARG A 36 -2.55 6.13 4.59
N ASP A 37 -2.61 7.09 5.50
CA ASP A 37 -1.46 7.96 5.77
C ASP A 37 -0.31 7.19 6.44
N ALA A 38 -0.65 6.23 7.31
CA ALA A 38 0.32 5.33 7.91
C ALA A 38 1.02 4.47 6.83
N LEU A 39 0.25 3.85 5.93
CA LEU A 39 0.80 3.05 4.84
C LEU A 39 1.64 3.90 3.87
N LEU A 40 1.17 5.10 3.51
CA LEU A 40 1.92 6.00 2.62
C LEU A 40 3.30 6.38 3.17
N GLY A 41 3.46 6.44 4.49
CA GLY A 41 4.75 6.66 5.13
C GLY A 41 5.78 5.55 4.85
N LEU A 42 5.32 4.32 4.63
CA LEU A 42 6.19 3.15 4.38
C LEU A 42 6.51 2.93 2.89
N LEU A 43 6.04 3.80 1.98
CA LEU A 43 6.48 3.76 0.57
C LEU A 43 7.99 4.03 0.40
N LYS A 44 8.66 4.51 1.46
CA LYS A 44 10.11 4.76 1.50
C LYS A 44 10.81 3.86 2.52
N ASP A 45 10.17 2.78 2.97
CA ASP A 45 10.80 1.81 3.86
C ASP A 45 12.08 1.26 3.21
N GLU A 46 13.10 0.98 4.01
CA GLU A 46 14.38 0.45 3.53
C GLU A 46 14.20 -0.93 2.88
N ASP A 47 13.25 -1.72 3.36
CA ASP A 47 13.00 -3.08 2.90
C ASP A 47 12.02 -3.08 1.71
N GLU A 48 12.43 -3.72 0.62
CA GLU A 48 11.64 -3.79 -0.61
C GLU A 48 10.34 -4.60 -0.47
N PHE A 49 10.30 -5.59 0.42
CA PHE A 49 9.08 -6.37 0.66
C PHE A 49 8.07 -5.54 1.44
N VAL A 50 8.54 -4.68 2.36
CA VAL A 50 7.67 -3.71 3.03
C VAL A 50 7.09 -2.72 2.02
N ARG A 51 7.93 -2.09 1.18
CA ARG A 51 7.45 -1.17 0.13
C ARG A 51 6.44 -1.84 -0.80
N SER A 52 6.75 -3.06 -1.26
CA SER A 52 5.89 -3.85 -2.14
C SER A 52 4.54 -4.18 -1.48
N ALA A 53 4.53 -4.64 -0.23
CA ALA A 53 3.33 -4.95 0.54
C ALA A 53 2.43 -3.72 0.74
N VAL A 54 3.04 -2.57 1.03
CA VAL A 54 2.36 -1.28 1.19
C VAL A 54 1.66 -0.86 -0.10
N ILE A 55 2.35 -0.93 -1.23
CA ILE A 55 1.77 -0.63 -2.55
C ILE A 55 0.59 -1.53 -2.84
N ASP A 56 0.73 -2.83 -2.57
CA ASP A 56 -0.31 -3.82 -2.79
C ASP A 56 -1.55 -3.55 -1.91
N ALA A 57 -1.33 -3.16 -0.65
CA ALA A 57 -2.38 -2.78 0.29
C ALA A 57 -3.11 -1.51 -0.16
N ILE A 58 -2.36 -0.45 -0.46
CA ILE A 58 -2.89 0.83 -0.95
C ILE A 58 -3.68 0.63 -2.24
N GLY A 59 -3.15 -0.13 -3.19
CA GLY A 59 -3.82 -0.42 -4.45
C GLY A 59 -5.15 -1.14 -4.29
N ARG A 60 -5.42 -1.81 -3.16
CA ARG A 60 -6.71 -2.46 -2.87
C ARG A 60 -7.72 -1.52 -2.24
N ILE A 61 -7.26 -0.61 -1.38
CA ILE A 61 -8.15 0.20 -0.54
C ILE A 61 -8.29 1.64 -1.04
N ALA A 62 -7.35 2.14 -1.86
CA ALA A 62 -7.18 3.56 -2.16
C ALA A 62 -7.30 3.98 -3.61
N TYR A 63 -8.38 4.74 -3.88
CA TYR A 63 -8.77 5.17 -5.23
C TYR A 63 -8.89 6.70 -5.32
N GLN A 64 -7.88 7.41 -4.82
CA GLN A 64 -7.77 8.88 -4.83
C GLN A 64 -6.64 9.31 -5.78
N ASN A 65 -6.80 10.43 -6.48
CA ASN A 65 -5.79 10.89 -7.45
C ASN A 65 -4.40 11.11 -6.81
N GLU A 66 -4.34 11.65 -5.58
CA GLU A 66 -3.06 11.82 -4.87
C GLU A 66 -2.34 10.47 -4.65
N VAL A 67 -3.10 9.41 -4.33
CA VAL A 67 -2.54 8.07 -4.16
C VAL A 67 -2.04 7.51 -5.48
N PHE A 68 -2.77 7.76 -6.57
CA PHE A 68 -2.34 7.35 -7.91
C PHE A 68 -0.99 7.97 -8.29
N GLU A 69 -0.80 9.27 -8.06
CA GLU A 69 0.48 9.94 -8.33
C GLU A 69 1.64 9.33 -7.53
N ARG A 70 1.43 9.01 -6.25
CA ARG A 70 2.43 8.32 -5.43
C ARG A 70 2.75 6.92 -5.94
N LEU A 71 1.74 6.18 -6.41
CA LEU A 71 1.96 4.86 -7.01
C LEU A 71 2.76 4.95 -8.32
N CYS A 72 2.54 5.99 -9.14
CA CYS A 72 3.35 6.23 -10.35
C CYS A 72 4.83 6.41 -10.02
N HIS A 73 5.17 7.14 -8.95
CA HIS A 73 6.57 7.27 -8.52
C HIS A 73 7.21 5.94 -8.10
N CYS A 74 6.41 4.96 -7.66
CA CYS A 74 6.92 3.64 -7.30
C CYS A 74 7.32 2.79 -8.52
N LEU A 75 7.00 3.22 -9.74
CA LEU A 75 7.50 2.59 -10.98
C LEU A 75 9.00 2.84 -11.20
N ASP A 76 9.58 3.84 -10.52
CA ASP A 76 11.01 4.16 -10.56
C ASP A 76 11.79 3.55 -9.38
N ASP A 77 11.14 2.73 -8.54
CA ASP A 77 11.81 2.08 -7.39
C ASP A 77 12.98 1.19 -7.86
N PRO A 78 14.11 1.13 -7.14
CA PRO A 78 15.24 0.26 -7.51
C PRO A 78 14.86 -1.23 -7.56
N SER A 79 13.90 -1.68 -6.76
CA SER A 79 13.47 -3.08 -6.72
C SER A 79 12.46 -3.41 -7.81
N GLN A 80 12.72 -4.47 -8.58
CA GLN A 80 11.76 -4.98 -9.57
C GLN A 80 10.44 -5.41 -8.91
N SER A 81 10.49 -6.01 -7.72
CA SER A 81 9.29 -6.44 -6.99
C SER A 81 8.37 -5.26 -6.67
N VAL A 82 8.96 -4.14 -6.27
CA VAL A 82 8.23 -2.90 -5.96
C VAL A 82 7.63 -2.30 -7.23
N ARG A 83 8.40 -2.22 -8.32
CA ARG A 83 7.89 -1.76 -9.63
C ARG A 83 6.72 -2.60 -10.13
N ASP A 84 6.80 -3.92 -10.00
CA ASP A 84 5.72 -4.84 -10.42
C ASP A 84 4.45 -4.63 -9.58
N SER A 85 4.59 -4.44 -8.27
CA SER A 85 3.48 -4.10 -7.38
C SER A 85 2.85 -2.76 -7.75
N ALA A 86 3.67 -1.76 -8.07
CA ALA A 86 3.19 -0.44 -8.51
C ALA A 86 2.37 -0.56 -9.80
N PHE A 87 2.89 -1.28 -10.80
CA PHE A 87 2.17 -1.54 -12.04
C PHE A 87 0.80 -2.21 -11.80
N ARG A 88 0.76 -3.26 -10.97
CA ARG A 88 -0.50 -3.94 -10.61
C ARG A 88 -1.49 -3.01 -9.90
N ALA A 89 -1.02 -2.19 -8.96
CA ALA A 89 -1.85 -1.26 -8.23
C ALA A 89 -2.46 -0.18 -9.15
N ILE A 90 -1.64 0.38 -10.06
CA ILE A 90 -2.06 1.36 -11.07
C ILE A 90 -3.09 0.76 -12.02
N ALA A 91 -2.85 -0.46 -12.52
CA ALA A 91 -3.80 -1.16 -13.39
C ALA A 91 -5.15 -1.36 -12.70
N ARG A 92 -5.16 -1.72 -11.41
CA ARG A 92 -6.39 -1.84 -10.62
C ARG A 92 -7.10 -0.50 -10.46
N PHE A 93 -6.35 0.59 -10.25
CA PHE A 93 -6.90 1.94 -10.17
C PHE A 93 -7.61 2.33 -11.47
N ALA A 94 -6.97 2.11 -12.61
CA ALA A 94 -7.55 2.39 -13.93
C ALA A 94 -8.83 1.60 -14.17
N TYR A 95 -8.81 0.31 -13.85
CA TYR A 95 -9.98 -0.58 -13.97
C TYR A 95 -11.17 -0.13 -13.13
N ILE A 96 -10.93 0.33 -11.89
CA ILE A 96 -12.01 0.76 -10.99
C ILE A 96 -12.58 2.11 -11.39
N LYS A 97 -11.74 3.03 -11.91
CA LYS A 97 -12.25 4.27 -12.50
C LYS A 97 -13.20 3.98 -13.66
N ASP A 98 -12.80 3.11 -14.57
CA ASP A 98 -13.62 2.74 -15.73
C ASP A 98 -14.98 2.17 -15.31
N LYS A 99 -15.01 1.25 -14.33
CA LYS A 99 -16.26 0.67 -13.80
C LYS A 99 -17.15 1.59 -12.99
N LYS A 100 -16.65 2.73 -12.48
CA LYS A 100 -17.47 3.71 -11.75
C LYS A 100 -18.24 4.66 -12.67
N TYR A 101 -17.95 4.65 -13.97
CA TYR A 101 -18.64 5.45 -14.99
C TYR A 101 -19.49 4.62 -15.95
N VAL A 102 -19.79 3.35 -15.59
CA VAL A 102 -20.81 2.49 -16.20
C VAL A 102 -21.92 2.25 -15.18
#